data_AF-A0A1I7WTI6-F1
#
_entry.id   AF-A0A1I7WTI6-F1
#
_cell.length_a   1.000
_cell.length_b   1.000
_cell.length_c   1.000
_cell.angle_alpha   90.00
_cell.angle_beta   90.00
_cell.angle_gamma   90.00
#
_symmetry.space_group_name_H-M   'P 1'
#
loop_
_entity.id
_entity.type
_entity.pdbx_description
1 polymer ?
#
loop_
_entity_poly.entity_id
_entity_poly.type
_entity_poly.pdbx_seq_one_letter_code
_entity_poly.pdbx_strand_id
1 'polypeptide(L)'
;MDEKEEEEVGEDDMVSFHHLYCALKKNTLLIYLELLYFYRSHQFQKTFKFPYLKNPHFDSHFDLKDPAHLAGKSLLWLARDSHSLSESLRDSVKLLGALLYNRLDIAETLACSSIHGSVAEIVRAQLTPPEGVDPDGQHLRIMDKLANCQTAEKPISDVILSHLNKIRESEELSLASKQIEEFAYWNKRRHELIKAQADRVLLKIRAEEITKELAELEHQSEKLFFFENRLKWEKKAAENEEINVEMSNK
;
A
#
# COMPACT_ATOMS: atom_id res chain seq x y z
N MET A 1 -32.58 0.33 -26.79
CA MET A 1 -32.01 -0.89 -26.17
C MET A 1 -30.53 -0.63 -26.27
N ASP A 2 -30.04 0.18 -25.33
CA ASP A 2 -28.76 0.86 -25.45
C ASP A 2 -27.84 0.34 -24.36
N GLU A 3 -26.73 -0.21 -24.83
CA GLU A 3 -25.57 -0.65 -24.05
C GLU A 3 -24.99 0.53 -23.27
N LYS A 4 -24.67 0.31 -21.99
CA LYS A 4 -23.80 1.20 -21.22
C LYS A 4 -22.73 0.37 -20.51
N GLU A 5 -21.60 0.31 -21.20
CA GLU A 5 -20.22 0.49 -20.72
C GLU A 5 -19.94 0.17 -19.25
N GLU A 6 -19.23 -0.94 -19.04
CA GLU A 6 -18.42 -1.22 -17.86
C GLU A 6 -17.18 -0.31 -17.88
N GLU A 7 -16.99 0.50 -16.83
CA GLU A 7 -15.79 1.32 -16.65
C GLU A 7 -14.86 0.58 -15.66
N GLU A 8 -13.74 0.07 -16.17
CA GLU A 8 -12.65 -0.53 -15.39
C GLU A 8 -12.01 0.52 -14.48
N VAL A 9 -12.01 0.26 -13.17
CA VAL A 9 -11.27 1.06 -12.19
C VAL A 9 -9.83 0.54 -12.14
N GLY A 10 -8.89 1.37 -12.61
CA GLY A 10 -7.47 1.08 -12.65
C GLY A 10 -6.85 0.81 -11.27
N GLU A 11 -6.03 -0.24 -11.21
CA GLU A 11 -5.12 -0.54 -10.11
C GLU A 11 -4.00 0.50 -10.05
N ASP A 12 -4.08 1.49 -9.15
CA ASP A 12 -2.92 2.35 -8.88
C ASP A 12 -2.84 2.94 -7.46
N ASP A 13 -3.37 2.20 -6.46
CA ASP A 13 -3.30 2.60 -5.04
C ASP A 13 -2.43 1.64 -4.21
N MET A 14 -1.19 1.39 -4.65
CA MET A 14 -0.14 0.86 -3.76
C MET A 14 0.63 2.02 -3.10
N VAL A 15 -0.04 2.70 -2.17
CA VAL A 15 0.62 3.69 -1.32
C VAL A 15 1.64 2.98 -0.42
N SER A 16 2.90 3.33 -0.66
CA SER A 16 4.11 2.86 0.01
C SER A 16 3.97 2.75 1.54
N PHE A 17 4.08 1.51 2.04
CA PHE A 17 4.18 1.10 3.44
C PHE A 17 5.23 1.88 4.27
N HIS A 18 6.13 2.63 3.63
CA HIS A 18 7.17 3.42 4.27
C HIS A 18 6.62 4.62 5.05
N HIS A 19 5.51 5.22 4.62
CA HIS A 19 4.91 6.38 5.28
C HIS A 19 4.20 6.03 6.60
N LEU A 20 3.76 4.77 6.77
CA LEU A 20 3.13 4.30 8.00
C LEU A 20 4.12 4.12 9.16
N TYR A 21 5.39 3.82 8.85
CA TYR A 21 6.38 3.47 9.87
C TYR A 21 6.83 4.67 10.73
N CYS A 22 6.80 5.89 10.18
CA CYS A 22 7.23 7.10 10.88
C CYS A 22 6.19 7.65 11.86
N ALA A 23 4.91 7.28 11.73
CA ALA A 23 3.84 7.73 12.63
C ALA A 23 3.80 6.99 13.99
N LEU A 24 4.60 5.92 14.16
CA LEU A 24 4.53 4.97 15.28
C LEU A 24 5.00 5.48 16.64
N LYS A 25 5.59 6.67 16.77
CA LYS A 25 6.35 7.04 17.99
C LYS A 25 5.59 7.84 19.06
N LYS A 26 4.31 8.21 18.89
CA LYS A 26 3.65 9.12 19.87
C LYS A 26 2.22 8.81 20.36
N ASN A 27 1.57 7.71 19.98
CA ASN A 27 0.31 7.33 20.63
C ASN A 27 -0.01 5.84 20.48
N THR A 28 0.61 5.03 21.33
CA THR A 28 0.75 3.58 21.16
C THR A 28 -0.51 2.76 21.50
N LEU A 29 -1.62 3.37 21.96
CA LEU A 29 -2.82 2.62 22.37
C LEU A 29 -4.05 2.89 21.48
N LEU A 30 -4.29 4.14 21.09
CA LEU A 30 -5.40 4.51 20.20
C LEU A 30 -5.15 4.09 18.76
N ILE A 31 -3.90 4.19 18.29
CA ILE A 31 -3.52 3.78 16.93
C ILE A 31 -3.54 2.25 16.80
N TYR A 32 -3.28 1.48 17.86
CA TYR A 32 -3.38 0.01 17.80
C TYR A 32 -4.82 -0.46 17.62
N LEU A 33 -5.79 0.21 18.25
CA LEU A 33 -7.22 -0.10 18.09
C LEU A 33 -7.75 0.34 16.72
N GLU A 34 -7.33 1.50 16.21
CA GLU A 34 -7.72 1.97 14.87
C GLU A 34 -7.00 1.21 13.74
N LEU A 35 -5.73 0.84 13.91
CA LEU A 35 -5.05 -0.08 13.00
C LEU A 35 -5.68 -1.47 13.05
N LEU A 36 -6.05 -2.01 14.23
CA LEU A 36 -6.77 -3.29 14.29
C LEU A 36 -8.13 -3.24 13.57
N TYR A 37 -8.83 -2.10 13.61
CA TYR A 37 -10.10 -1.92 12.90
C TYR A 37 -9.93 -1.65 11.40
N PHE A 38 -8.91 -0.88 11.00
CA PHE A 38 -8.58 -0.61 9.60
C PHE A 38 -7.95 -1.82 8.90
N TYR A 39 -7.09 -2.57 9.58
CA TYR A 39 -6.52 -3.83 9.09
C TYR A 39 -7.59 -4.92 8.96
N ARG A 40 -8.64 -4.89 9.80
CA ARG A 40 -9.80 -5.79 9.70
C ARG A 40 -10.76 -5.45 8.56
N SER A 41 -10.74 -4.22 8.03
CA SER A 41 -11.63 -3.79 6.93
C SER A 41 -10.96 -3.77 5.55
N HIS A 42 -9.63 -3.93 5.46
CA HIS A 42 -8.87 -3.87 4.19
C HIS A 42 -7.94 -5.07 3.88
N GLN A 43 -8.04 -6.19 4.59
CA GLN A 43 -7.42 -7.45 4.16
C GLN A 43 -8.43 -8.60 4.10
N PHE A 44 -9.03 -8.77 2.91
CA PHE A 44 -9.44 -10.10 2.45
C PHE A 44 -8.73 -10.50 1.16
N GLN A 45 -7.54 -9.97 0.90
CA GLN A 45 -6.54 -10.79 0.21
C GLN A 45 -5.86 -11.65 1.28
N LYS A 46 -6.22 -12.93 1.34
CA LYS A 46 -5.53 -13.92 2.18
C LYS A 46 -4.07 -13.99 1.72
N THR A 47 -3.18 -13.24 2.37
CA THR A 47 -1.74 -13.44 2.18
C THR A 47 -1.35 -14.71 2.92
N PHE A 48 -1.35 -15.84 2.20
CA PHE A 48 -0.78 -17.08 2.70
C PHE A 48 0.74 -16.95 2.73
N LYS A 49 1.31 -16.65 3.91
CA LYS A 49 2.75 -16.84 4.14
C LYS A 49 3.02 -18.34 4.19
N PHE A 50 3.43 -18.93 3.08
CA PHE A 50 3.89 -20.32 3.04
C PHE A 50 5.20 -20.44 3.83
N PRO A 51 5.25 -21.20 4.94
CA PRO A 51 6.47 -21.37 5.73
C PRO A 51 7.59 -22.10 4.97
N TYR A 52 7.28 -22.66 3.80
CA TYR A 52 8.11 -23.60 3.05
C TYR A 52 8.47 -23.14 1.63
N LEU A 53 8.05 -21.94 1.21
CA LEU A 53 8.50 -21.38 -0.07
C LEU A 53 9.92 -20.81 0.12
N LYS A 54 10.90 -21.70 0.27
CA LYS A 54 12.30 -21.34 0.10
C LYS A 54 12.49 -21.13 -1.39
N ASN A 55 12.75 -19.90 -1.81
CA ASN A 55 13.02 -19.64 -3.21
C ASN A 55 14.28 -20.46 -3.58
N PRO A 56 14.18 -21.44 -4.51
CA PRO A 56 15.32 -22.29 -4.86
C PRO A 56 16.43 -21.50 -5.56
N HIS A 57 16.09 -20.31 -6.05
CA HIS A 57 16.99 -19.41 -6.72
C HIS A 57 17.13 -18.12 -5.93
N PHE A 58 18.38 -17.68 -5.77
CA PHE A 58 18.71 -16.40 -5.17
C PHE A 58 18.31 -15.28 -6.14
N ASP A 59 17.09 -14.75 -5.96
CA ASP A 59 16.54 -13.66 -6.77
C ASP A 59 17.04 -12.27 -6.34
N SER A 60 17.98 -12.23 -5.38
CA SER A 60 18.51 -11.00 -4.78
C SER A 60 17.45 -10.09 -4.14
N HIS A 61 16.22 -10.56 -3.97
CA HIS A 61 15.10 -9.75 -3.54
C HIS A 61 14.91 -9.82 -2.02
N PHE A 62 14.74 -11.02 -1.47
CA PHE A 62 14.42 -11.23 -0.04
C PHE A 62 15.36 -12.18 0.71
N ASP A 63 16.26 -12.91 0.02
CA ASP A 63 17.13 -13.94 0.62
C ASP A 63 18.55 -13.46 0.98
N LEU A 64 18.75 -12.14 1.10
CA LEU A 64 20.04 -11.55 1.46
C LEU A 64 20.37 -11.80 2.93
N LYS A 65 21.27 -12.77 3.19
CA LYS A 65 21.76 -13.10 4.54
C LYS A 65 23.08 -12.43 4.89
N ASP A 66 23.86 -12.04 3.88
CA ASP A 66 25.14 -11.38 4.08
C ASP A 66 24.92 -9.90 4.45
N PRO A 67 25.40 -9.44 5.61
CA PRO A 67 25.31 -8.02 5.99
C PRO A 67 25.98 -7.09 4.98
N ALA A 68 27.06 -7.50 4.32
CA ALA A 68 27.73 -6.65 3.32
C ALA A 68 26.80 -6.41 2.12
N HIS A 69 26.19 -7.47 1.58
CA HIS A 69 25.25 -7.34 0.48
C HIS A 69 24.00 -6.53 0.85
N LEU A 70 23.50 -6.65 2.09
CA LEU A 70 22.37 -5.86 2.59
C LEU A 70 22.71 -4.37 2.64
N ALA A 71 23.88 -4.04 3.19
CA ALA A 71 24.38 -2.67 3.24
C ALA A 71 24.60 -2.12 1.82
N GLY A 72 25.20 -2.90 0.93
CA GLY A 72 25.44 -2.52 -0.46
C GLY A 72 24.16 -2.19 -1.23
N LYS A 73 23.15 -3.06 -1.13
CA LYS A 73 21.83 -2.84 -1.74
C LYS A 73 21.15 -1.59 -1.17
N SER A 74 21.24 -1.38 0.14
CA SER A 74 20.67 -0.21 0.80
C SER A 74 21.32 1.10 0.34
N LEU A 75 22.65 1.11 0.16
CA LEU A 75 23.38 2.26 -0.37
C LEU A 75 23.06 2.54 -1.85
N LEU A 76 22.89 1.50 -2.67
CA LEU A 76 22.45 1.66 -4.06
C LEU A 76 21.05 2.28 -4.14
N TRP A 77 20.12 1.85 -3.27
CA TRP A 77 18.79 2.46 -3.16
C TRP A 77 18.86 3.90 -2.69
N LEU A 78 19.63 4.17 -1.63
CA LEU A 78 19.84 5.53 -1.14
C LEU A 78 20.32 6.44 -2.26
N ALA A 79 21.34 6.02 -3.02
CA ALA A 79 21.89 6.85 -4.09
C ALA A 79 20.97 6.99 -5.31
N ARG A 80 20.05 6.06 -5.55
CA ARG A 80 19.01 6.20 -6.59
C ARG A 80 18.01 7.28 -6.21
N ASP A 81 17.53 7.25 -4.97
CA ASP A 81 16.40 8.08 -4.53
C ASP A 81 16.84 9.44 -3.93
N SER A 82 18.15 9.60 -3.65
CA SER A 82 18.71 10.85 -3.11
C SER A 82 19.05 11.85 -4.22
N HIS A 83 18.03 12.54 -4.73
CA HIS A 83 18.19 13.63 -5.70
C HIS A 83 18.86 14.88 -5.12
N SER A 84 18.82 15.06 -3.79
CA SER A 84 19.41 16.23 -3.13
C SER A 84 20.94 16.19 -3.04
N LEU A 85 21.53 14.99 -3.09
CA LEU A 85 22.98 14.82 -3.03
C LEU A 85 23.64 15.28 -4.34
N SER A 86 24.85 15.84 -4.22
CA SER A 86 25.67 16.14 -5.39
C SER A 86 25.96 14.87 -6.19
N GLU A 87 26.11 15.01 -7.50
CA GLU A 87 26.38 13.90 -8.40
C GLU A 87 27.62 13.09 -8.00
N SER A 88 28.72 13.78 -7.67
CA SER A 88 29.95 13.15 -7.18
C SER A 88 29.75 12.31 -5.91
N LEU A 89 28.95 12.81 -4.95
CA LEU A 89 28.70 12.12 -3.69
C LEU A 89 27.77 10.93 -3.91
N ARG A 90 26.75 11.10 -4.75
CA ARG A 90 25.83 10.03 -5.14
C ARG A 90 26.58 8.90 -5.83
N ASP A 91 27.47 9.20 -6.78
CA ASP A 91 28.23 8.19 -7.50
C ASP A 91 29.28 7.51 -6.61
N SER A 92 29.83 8.23 -5.63
CA SER A 92 30.67 7.65 -4.58
C SER A 92 29.89 6.64 -3.72
N VAL A 93 28.65 6.97 -3.32
CA VAL A 93 27.77 6.05 -2.58
C VAL A 93 27.37 4.86 -3.45
N LYS A 94 27.09 5.06 -4.74
CA LYS A 94 26.77 3.96 -5.67
C LYS A 94 27.96 3.02 -5.83
N LEU A 95 29.18 3.54 -5.98
CA LEU A 95 30.38 2.69 -6.10
C LEU A 95 30.56 1.84 -4.85
N LEU A 96 30.48 2.45 -3.66
CA LEU A 96 30.59 1.73 -2.39
C LEU A 96 29.49 0.67 -2.27
N GLY A 97 28.26 1.00 -2.66
CA GLY A 97 27.13 0.08 -2.67
C GLY A 97 27.33 -1.10 -3.62
N ALA A 98 27.82 -0.84 -4.83
CA ALA A 98 28.11 -1.86 -5.83
C ALA A 98 29.23 -2.82 -5.36
N LEU A 99 30.27 -2.29 -4.73
CA LEU A 99 31.36 -3.08 -4.18
C LEU A 99 30.86 -3.99 -3.04
N LEU A 100 30.15 -3.43 -2.05
CA LEU A 100 29.61 -4.20 -0.93
C LEU A 100 28.56 -5.22 -1.36
N TYR A 101 27.89 -5.00 -2.49
CA TYR A 101 26.94 -5.93 -3.07
C TYR A 101 27.58 -6.95 -4.04
N ASN A 102 28.91 -6.95 -4.14
CA ASN A 102 29.70 -7.81 -5.02
C ASN A 102 29.29 -7.71 -6.51
N ARG A 103 28.91 -6.50 -6.95
CA ARG A 103 28.57 -6.16 -8.33
C ARG A 103 29.69 -5.37 -8.98
N LEU A 104 30.79 -6.08 -9.25
CA LEU A 104 32.01 -5.51 -9.84
C LEU A 104 31.79 -4.95 -11.25
N ASP A 105 30.82 -5.52 -11.98
CA ASP A 105 30.35 -5.03 -13.28
C ASP A 105 29.85 -3.59 -13.18
N ILE A 106 29.05 -3.28 -12.16
CA ILE A 106 28.54 -1.93 -11.93
C ILE A 106 29.66 -1.05 -11.38
N ALA A 107 30.48 -1.56 -10.46
CA ALA A 107 31.58 -0.82 -9.85
C ALA A 107 32.60 -0.31 -10.89
N GLU A 108 32.95 -1.13 -11.89
CA GLU A 108 33.88 -0.74 -12.96
C GLU A 108 33.35 0.44 -13.80
N THR A 109 32.04 0.50 -14.02
CA THR A 109 31.42 1.60 -14.78
C THR A 109 31.34 2.90 -13.98
N LEU A 110 31.21 2.80 -12.66
CA LEU A 110 31.07 3.94 -11.76
C LEU A 110 32.41 4.50 -11.27
N ALA A 111 33.48 3.71 -11.35
CA ALA A 111 34.82 4.13 -10.94
C ALA A 111 35.33 5.29 -11.83
N CYS A 112 35.56 6.44 -11.22
CA CYS A 112 36.06 7.65 -11.86
C CYS A 112 36.88 8.51 -10.89
N SER A 113 37.61 9.49 -11.41
CA SER A 113 38.49 10.36 -10.63
C SER A 113 37.74 11.40 -9.76
N SER A 114 36.43 11.58 -9.97
CA SER A 114 35.61 12.54 -9.22
C SER A 114 34.99 11.96 -7.94
N ILE A 115 35.33 10.72 -7.60
CA ILE A 115 34.85 10.03 -6.41
C ILE A 115 35.47 10.63 -5.15
N HIS A 116 34.68 10.63 -4.09
CA HIS A 116 35.11 11.08 -2.77
C HIS A 116 36.27 10.23 -2.24
N GLY A 117 37.36 10.88 -1.81
CA GLY A 117 38.61 10.23 -1.42
C GLY A 117 38.48 9.10 -0.40
N SER A 118 37.66 9.29 0.63
CA SER A 118 37.46 8.24 1.66
C SER A 118 36.77 6.99 1.11
N VAL A 119 35.93 7.11 0.07
CA VAL A 119 35.38 5.94 -0.62
C VAL A 119 36.46 5.26 -1.44
N ALA A 120 37.28 6.03 -2.15
CA ALA A 120 38.40 5.47 -2.90
C ALA A 120 39.37 4.70 -1.98
N GLU A 121 39.60 5.16 -0.76
CA GLU A 121 40.41 4.43 0.25
C GLU A 121 39.75 3.14 0.71
N ILE A 122 38.44 3.16 1.02
CA ILE A 122 37.69 1.96 1.42
C ILE A 122 37.68 0.93 0.29
N VAL A 123 37.45 1.37 -0.95
CA VAL A 123 37.47 0.51 -2.14
C VAL A 123 38.86 -0.10 -2.33
N ARG A 124 39.92 0.71 -2.18
CA ARG A 124 41.31 0.22 -2.23
C ARG A 124 41.57 -0.85 -1.16
N ALA A 125 41.13 -0.62 0.09
CA ALA A 125 41.33 -1.56 1.17
C ALA A 125 40.56 -2.89 0.95
N GLN A 126 39.35 -2.82 0.41
CA GLN A 126 38.51 -3.98 0.11
C GLN A 126 39.00 -4.80 -1.09
N LEU A 127 39.55 -4.13 -2.12
CA LEU A 127 40.04 -4.79 -3.34
C LEU A 127 41.50 -5.25 -3.24
N THR A 128 42.22 -4.87 -2.18
CA THR A 128 43.58 -5.38 -1.94
C THR A 128 43.49 -6.88 -1.61
N PRO A 129 44.06 -7.77 -2.44
CA PRO A 129 43.95 -9.20 -2.21
C PRO A 129 44.71 -9.60 -0.92
N PRO A 130 44.25 -10.65 -0.21
CA PRO A 130 45.03 -11.24 0.87
C PRO A 130 46.36 -11.77 0.31
N GLU A 131 47.43 -11.72 1.12
CA GLU A 131 48.78 -12.12 0.70
C GLU A 131 48.79 -13.48 -0.03
N GLY A 132 49.21 -13.48 -1.30
CA GLY A 132 49.40 -14.70 -2.11
C GLY A 132 48.32 -15.01 -3.16
N VAL A 133 47.33 -14.13 -3.38
CA VAL A 133 46.33 -14.28 -4.47
C VAL A 133 46.51 -13.17 -5.50
N ASP A 134 46.65 -13.54 -6.78
CA ASP A 134 46.69 -12.56 -7.87
C ASP A 134 45.36 -11.80 -7.96
N PRO A 135 45.38 -10.46 -8.00
CA PRO A 135 44.17 -9.66 -8.10
C PRO A 135 43.48 -9.93 -9.45
N ASP A 136 42.16 -10.09 -9.40
CA ASP A 136 41.34 -10.28 -10.60
C ASP A 136 41.49 -9.07 -11.54
N GLY A 137 41.42 -9.29 -12.86
CA GLY A 137 41.62 -8.25 -13.87
C GLY A 137 40.63 -7.09 -13.75
N GLN A 138 39.42 -7.34 -13.23
CA GLN A 138 38.45 -6.29 -12.92
C GLN A 138 38.85 -5.44 -11.71
N HIS A 139 39.49 -6.04 -10.69
CA HIS A 139 39.94 -5.32 -9.50
C HIS A 139 41.02 -4.30 -9.89
N LEU A 140 41.98 -4.70 -10.72
CA LEU A 140 43.02 -3.80 -11.22
C LEU A 140 42.43 -2.60 -11.97
N ARG A 141 41.46 -2.83 -12.86
CA ARG A 141 40.82 -1.74 -13.63
C ARG A 141 40.09 -0.73 -12.76
N ILE A 142 39.40 -1.20 -11.72
CA ILE A 142 38.74 -0.31 -10.75
C ILE A 142 39.79 0.50 -10.00
N MET A 143 40.87 -0.13 -9.56
CA MET A 143 41.98 0.52 -8.84
C MET A 143 42.67 1.58 -9.71
N ASP A 144 42.95 1.28 -10.98
CA ASP A 144 43.59 2.20 -11.94
C ASP A 144 42.72 3.44 -12.17
N LYS A 145 41.40 3.27 -12.31
CA LYS A 145 40.46 4.40 -12.47
C LYS A 145 40.38 5.29 -11.22
N LEU A 146 40.67 4.74 -10.04
CA LEU A 146 40.66 5.45 -8.75
C LEU A 146 42.03 6.03 -8.36
N ALA A 147 43.09 5.76 -9.13
CA ALA A 147 44.46 6.17 -8.80
C ALA A 147 44.63 7.70 -8.67
N ASN A 148 43.79 8.47 -9.39
CA ASN A 148 43.83 9.92 -9.39
C ASN A 148 42.91 10.58 -8.32
N CYS A 149 42.21 9.79 -7.52
CA CYS A 149 41.33 10.33 -6.47
C CYS A 149 42.17 10.88 -5.31
N GLN A 150 41.92 12.13 -4.93
CA GLN A 150 42.58 12.76 -3.78
C GLN A 150 42.17 12.08 -2.47
N THR A 151 43.08 12.00 -1.50
CA THR A 151 42.80 11.59 -0.12
C THR A 151 41.79 12.56 0.50
N ALA A 152 40.72 12.07 1.10
CA ALA A 152 39.68 12.96 1.66
C ALA A 152 40.06 13.43 3.06
N GLU A 153 39.83 14.72 3.34
CA GLU A 153 40.04 15.30 4.68
C GLU A 153 39.02 14.81 5.73
N LYS A 154 37.82 14.41 5.28
CA LYS A 154 36.71 13.98 6.15
C LYS A 154 36.12 12.65 5.67
N PRO A 155 35.57 11.81 6.57
CA PRO A 155 34.90 10.59 6.15
C PRO A 155 33.59 10.91 5.40
N ILE A 156 33.20 10.03 4.48
CA ILE A 156 31.99 10.23 3.66
C ILE A 156 30.72 10.33 4.52
N SER A 157 30.68 9.63 5.65
CA SER A 157 29.58 9.70 6.63
C SER A 157 29.32 11.12 7.10
N ASP A 158 30.36 11.88 7.39
CA ASP A 158 30.24 13.24 7.93
C ASP A 158 29.79 14.22 6.86
N VAL A 159 30.24 14.02 5.62
CA VAL A 159 29.81 14.82 4.47
C VAL A 159 28.31 14.61 4.23
N ILE A 160 27.85 13.34 4.18
CA ILE A 160 26.43 13.00 4.03
C ILE A 160 25.62 13.57 5.20
N LEU A 161 26.07 13.37 6.44
CA LEU A 161 25.37 13.85 7.63
C LEU A 161 25.25 15.37 7.63
N SER A 162 26.31 16.09 7.25
CA SER A 162 26.28 17.55 7.14
C SER A 162 25.29 18.03 6.09
N HIS A 163 25.14 17.29 4.99
CA HIS A 163 24.18 17.61 3.93
C HIS A 163 22.74 17.33 4.38
N LEU A 164 22.50 16.19 5.02
CA LEU A 164 21.18 15.84 5.59
C LEU A 164 20.75 16.86 6.64
N ASN A 165 21.66 17.30 7.51
CA ASN A 165 21.35 18.32 8.51
C ASN A 165 20.97 19.68 7.91
N LYS A 166 21.51 20.04 6.74
CA LYS A 166 21.13 21.27 6.02
C LYS A 166 19.71 21.22 5.46
N ILE A 167 19.28 20.04 5.01
CA ILE A 167 18.00 19.83 4.33
C ILE A 167 16.88 19.46 5.32
N ARG A 168 17.26 18.92 6.49
CA ARG A 168 16.33 18.39 7.49
C ARG A 168 15.17 19.34 7.78
N GLU A 169 15.45 20.60 8.11
CA GLU A 169 14.41 21.53 8.54
C GLU A 169 13.42 21.85 7.41
N SER A 170 13.89 22.04 6.18
CA SER A 170 13.00 22.33 5.05
C SER A 170 12.12 21.13 4.67
N GLU A 171 12.68 19.92 4.68
CA GLU A 171 11.93 18.69 4.37
C GLU A 171 10.96 18.32 5.48
N GLU A 172 11.35 18.48 6.75
CA GLU A 172 10.46 18.25 7.90
C GLU A 172 9.24 19.18 7.85
N LEU A 173 9.45 20.46 7.53
CA LEU A 173 8.35 21.42 7.37
C LEU A 173 7.45 21.05 6.19
N SER A 174 8.04 20.70 5.04
CA SER A 174 7.28 20.28 3.85
C SER A 174 6.45 19.02 4.12
N LEU A 175 7.06 18.02 4.75
CA LEU A 175 6.41 16.77 5.10
C LEU A 175 5.29 16.99 6.13
N ALA A 176 5.54 17.79 7.16
CA ALA A 176 4.52 18.13 8.17
C ALA A 176 3.31 18.83 7.53
N SER A 177 3.56 19.75 6.60
CA SER A 177 2.50 20.49 5.90
C SER A 177 1.65 19.55 5.05
N LYS A 178 2.28 18.67 4.26
CA LYS A 178 1.59 17.64 3.47
C LYS A 178 0.78 16.68 4.36
N GLN A 179 1.35 16.23 5.46
CA GLN A 179 0.66 15.34 6.40
C GLN A 179 -0.58 15.98 7.00
N ILE A 180 -0.54 17.28 7.32
CA ILE A 180 -1.72 18.01 7.82
C ILE A 180 -2.82 18.05 6.76
N GLU A 181 -2.47 18.35 5.52
CA GLU A 181 -3.41 18.40 4.39
C GLU A 181 -4.03 17.03 4.10
N GLU A 182 -3.22 15.98 4.00
CA GLU A 182 -3.66 14.60 3.77
C GLU A 182 -4.57 14.12 4.91
N PHE A 183 -4.21 14.41 6.16
CA PHE A 183 -5.03 14.03 7.30
C PHE A 183 -6.39 14.73 7.32
N ALA A 184 -6.42 16.02 6.98
CA ALA A 184 -7.67 16.77 6.84
C ALA A 184 -8.54 16.18 5.72
N TYR A 185 -7.94 15.86 4.58
CA TYR A 185 -8.61 15.19 3.46
C TYR A 185 -9.19 13.83 3.87
N TRP A 186 -8.39 12.96 4.50
CA TRP A 186 -8.84 11.65 4.98
C TRP A 186 -9.96 11.76 5.99
N ASN A 187 -9.90 12.73 6.90
CA ASN A 187 -10.98 12.96 7.86
C ASN A 187 -12.27 13.36 7.15
N LYS A 188 -12.21 14.31 6.20
CA LYS A 188 -13.38 14.71 5.42
C LYS A 188 -13.96 13.51 4.67
N ARG A 189 -13.12 12.75 3.97
CA ARG A 189 -13.52 11.56 3.22
C ARG A 189 -14.17 10.52 4.13
N ARG A 190 -13.61 10.28 5.31
CA ARG A 190 -14.17 9.35 6.30
C ARG A 190 -15.56 9.80 6.77
N HIS A 191 -15.76 11.08 7.05
CA HIS A 191 -17.07 11.62 7.43
C HIS A 191 -18.11 11.45 6.31
N GLU A 192 -17.73 11.72 5.06
CA GLU A 192 -18.61 11.54 3.91
C GLU A 192 -19.04 10.07 3.74
N LEU A 193 -18.10 9.13 3.89
CA LEU A 193 -18.39 7.70 3.81
C LEU A 193 -19.32 7.23 4.93
N ILE A 194 -19.07 7.67 6.17
CA ILE A 194 -19.93 7.34 7.32
C ILE A 194 -21.34 7.90 7.10
N LYS A 195 -21.44 9.15 6.63
CA LYS A 195 -22.73 9.77 6.33
C LYS A 195 -23.49 8.99 5.24
N ALA A 196 -22.82 8.66 4.14
CA ALA A 196 -23.42 7.87 3.07
C ALA A 196 -23.88 6.48 3.54
N GLN A 197 -23.13 5.84 4.45
CA GLN A 197 -23.55 4.58 5.06
C GLN A 197 -24.78 4.75 5.96
N ALA A 198 -24.81 5.79 6.80
CA ALA A 198 -25.96 6.10 7.65
C ALA A 198 -27.22 6.38 6.82
N ASP A 199 -27.10 7.16 5.75
CA ASP A 199 -28.21 7.49 4.85
C ASP A 199 -28.77 6.23 4.17
N ARG A 200 -27.89 5.30 3.74
CA ARG A 200 -28.31 4.01 3.17
C ARG A 200 -29.10 3.17 4.17
N VAL A 201 -28.66 3.12 5.43
CA VAL A 201 -29.37 2.38 6.48
C VAL A 201 -30.73 3.01 6.75
N LEU A 202 -30.79 4.35 6.86
CA LEU A 202 -32.04 5.07 7.09
C LEU A 202 -33.06 4.84 5.96
N LEU A 203 -32.62 4.83 4.71
CA LEU A 203 -33.49 4.54 3.56
C LEU A 203 -34.06 3.12 3.62
N LYS A 204 -33.28 2.13 4.04
CA LYS A 204 -33.75 0.76 4.22
C LYS A 204 -34.83 0.67 5.30
N ILE A 205 -34.59 1.29 6.45
CA ILE A 205 -35.55 1.31 7.56
C ILE A 205 -36.87 1.94 7.09
N ARG A 206 -36.82 3.09 6.41
CA ARG A 206 -38.02 3.74 5.88
C ARG A 206 -38.75 2.91 4.84
N ALA A 207 -38.03 2.22 3.96
CA ALA A 207 -38.65 1.34 2.98
C ALA A 207 -39.39 0.18 3.69
N GLU A 208 -38.78 -0.41 4.72
CA GLU A 208 -39.41 -1.45 5.53
C GLU A 208 -40.67 -0.95 6.25
N GLU A 209 -40.64 0.26 6.82
CA GLU A 209 -41.80 0.90 7.43
C GLU A 209 -42.95 1.08 6.43
N ILE A 210 -42.67 1.66 5.25
CA ILE A 210 -43.67 1.85 4.20
C ILE A 210 -44.26 0.51 3.75
N THR A 211 -43.44 -0.54 3.60
CA THR A 211 -43.96 -1.86 3.20
C THR A 211 -44.91 -2.47 4.24
N LYS A 212 -44.66 -2.23 5.54
CA LYS A 212 -45.55 -2.67 6.61
C LYS A 212 -46.88 -1.91 6.58
N GLU A 213 -46.81 -0.59 6.47
CA GLU A 213 -48.00 0.26 6.37
C GLU A 213 -48.85 -0.09 5.14
N LEU A 214 -48.22 -0.35 3.99
CA LEU A 214 -48.91 -0.79 2.78
C LEU A 214 -49.63 -2.14 2.98
N ALA A 215 -48.97 -3.11 3.61
CA ALA A 215 -49.59 -4.41 3.88
C ALA A 215 -50.79 -4.28 4.84
N GLU A 216 -50.71 -3.41 5.85
CA GLU A 216 -51.83 -3.12 6.75
C GLU A 216 -53.01 -2.46 6.02
N LEU A 217 -52.73 -1.48 5.16
CA LEU A 217 -53.74 -0.83 4.33
C LEU A 217 -54.38 -1.80 3.34
N GLU A 218 -53.60 -2.69 2.73
CA GLU A 218 -54.09 -3.73 1.83
C GLU A 218 -55.05 -4.67 2.56
N HIS A 219 -54.67 -5.18 3.73
CA HIS A 219 -55.55 -6.01 4.57
C HIS A 219 -56.84 -5.27 4.98
N GLN A 220 -56.75 -3.98 5.33
CA GLN A 220 -57.94 -3.18 5.62
C GLN A 220 -58.83 -3.01 4.38
N SER A 221 -58.24 -2.82 3.20
CA SER A 221 -58.94 -2.69 1.94
C SER A 221 -59.67 -3.97 1.55
N GLU A 222 -59.04 -5.14 1.73
CA GLU A 222 -59.65 -6.45 1.51
C GLU A 222 -60.85 -6.66 2.43
N LYS A 223 -60.70 -6.28 3.71
CA LYS A 223 -61.78 -6.34 4.69
C LYS A 223 -62.96 -5.45 4.27
N LEU A 224 -62.70 -4.20 3.87
CA LEU A 224 -63.74 -3.30 3.39
C LEU A 224 -64.40 -3.83 2.11
N PHE A 225 -63.61 -4.31 1.15
CA PHE A 225 -64.08 -4.90 -0.10
C PHE A 225 -64.99 -6.11 0.14
N PHE A 226 -64.64 -6.97 1.10
CA PHE A 226 -65.49 -8.08 1.54
C PHE A 226 -66.84 -7.55 2.05
N PHE A 227 -66.85 -6.55 2.92
CA PHE A 227 -68.09 -6.00 3.47
C PHE A 227 -68.96 -5.31 2.42
N GLU A 228 -68.37 -4.53 1.51
CA GLU A 228 -69.10 -3.88 0.41
C GLU A 228 -69.77 -4.89 -0.53
N ASN A 229 -69.10 -6.01 -0.79
CA ASN A 229 -69.62 -7.02 -1.70
C ASN A 229 -70.36 -8.17 -0.99
N ARG A 230 -70.55 -8.09 0.33
CA ARG A 230 -71.08 -9.17 1.16
C ARG A 230 -72.38 -9.77 0.62
N LEU A 231 -73.35 -8.94 0.26
CA LEU A 231 -74.65 -9.42 -0.27
C LEU A 231 -74.50 -10.18 -1.59
N LYS A 232 -73.55 -9.78 -2.46
CA LYS A 232 -73.26 -10.49 -3.71
C LYS A 232 -72.61 -11.84 -3.43
N TRP A 233 -71.70 -11.90 -2.45
CA TRP A 233 -71.04 -13.13 -2.04
C TRP A 233 -72.00 -14.10 -1.35
N GLU A 234 -72.87 -13.61 -0.46
CA GLU A 234 -73.92 -14.42 0.18
C GLU A 234 -74.88 -15.00 -0.86
N LYS A 235 -75.29 -14.20 -1.86
CA LYS A 235 -76.12 -14.70 -2.96
C LYS A 235 -75.43 -15.80 -3.76
N LYS A 236 -74.17 -15.59 -4.16
CA LYS A 236 -73.37 -16.60 -4.89
C LYS A 236 -73.12 -17.87 -4.07
N ALA A 237 -72.95 -17.74 -2.75
CA ALA A 237 -72.76 -18.88 -1.86
C ALA A 237 -74.03 -19.75 -1.79
N ALA A 238 -75.20 -19.13 -1.66
CA ALA A 238 -76.48 -19.83 -1.69
C ALA A 238 -76.69 -20.57 -3.03
N GLU A 239 -76.43 -19.89 -4.15
CA GLU A 239 -76.50 -20.50 -5.49
C GLU A 239 -75.55 -21.72 -5.62
N ASN A 240 -74.33 -21.64 -5.10
CA ASN A 240 -73.38 -22.75 -5.12
C ASN A 240 -73.78 -23.91 -4.18
N GLU A 241 -74.38 -23.63 -3.03
CA GLU A 241 -74.91 -24.66 -2.13
C GLU A 241 -76.06 -25.44 -2.77
N GLU A 242 -76.98 -24.73 -3.43
CA GLU A 242 -78.07 -25.35 -4.19
C GLU A 242 -77.52 -26.30 -5.27
N ILE A 243 -76.52 -25.84 -6.05
CA ILE A 243 -75.86 -26.67 -7.07
C ILE A 243 -75.19 -27.91 -6.44
N ASN A 244 -74.53 -27.78 -5.29
CA ASN A 244 -73.87 -28.91 -4.62
C ASN A 244 -74.88 -29.94 -4.07
N VAL A 245 -76.03 -29.48 -3.58
CA VAL A 245 -77.11 -30.37 -3.13
C VAL A 245 -77.73 -31.10 -4.32
N GLU A 246 -77.97 -30.41 -5.44
CA GLU A 246 -78.43 -31.04 -6.68
C GLU A 246 -77.43 -32.07 -7.23
N MET A 247 -76.13 -31.80 -7.09
CA MET A 247 -75.05 -32.71 -7.49
C MET A 247 -74.92 -33.92 -6.55
N SER A 248 -75.24 -33.79 -5.25
CA SER A 248 -75.17 -34.90 -4.28
C SER A 248 -76.43 -35.78 -4.27
N ASN A 249 -77.55 -35.28 -4.80
CA ASN A 249 -78.81 -36.02 -4.95
C ASN A 249 -78.93 -36.74 -6.31
N LYS A 250 -77.90 -36.68 -7.16
CA LYS A 250 -77.74 -37.48 -8.39
C LYS A 250 -76.78 -38.63 -8.17
#